data_AF-A0A5E4HGT5-F1
#
_entry.id   AF-A0A5E4HGT5-F1
#
_cell.length_a   1.000
_cell.length_b   1.000
_cell.length_c   1.000
_cell.angle_alpha   90.00
_cell.angle_beta   90.00
_cell.angle_gamma   90.00
#
_symmetry.space_group_name_H-M   'P 1'
#
loop_
_entity.id
_entity.type
_entity.pdbx_description
1 polymer ?
#
loop_
_entity_poly.entity_id
_entity_poly.type
_entity_poly.pdbx_seq_one_letter_code
_entity_poly.pdbx_strand_id
1 'polypeptide(L)'
;MTLSPLEWLINRPLWIGEFTVIPRELAFILIGVVLYVCVQESMKHRVGRIGMFLNAVLMWQIMYAEFGGLAEWVRVYLNAGTILGLWSISYYLYKIRLKTDFYEVMFVFYASTSIAVVLVYSFFK
;
A
#
# COMPACT_ATOMS: atom_id res chain seq x y z
N MET A 1 6.07 -6.80 30.11
CA MET A 1 6.02 -5.40 29.62
C MET A 1 5.00 -5.33 28.51
N THR A 2 3.94 -4.53 28.68
CA THR A 2 2.96 -4.24 27.63
C THR A 2 3.53 -3.13 26.74
N LEU A 3 3.65 -3.38 25.43
CA LEU A 3 4.03 -2.36 24.45
C LEU A 3 2.99 -1.24 24.45
N SER A 4 3.43 0.00 24.22
CA SER A 4 2.50 1.11 23.95
C SER A 4 1.71 0.84 22.65
N PRO A 5 0.52 1.45 22.46
CA PRO A 5 -0.27 1.25 21.24
C PRO A 5 0.50 1.58 19.96
N LEU A 6 1.38 2.58 19.99
CA LEU A 6 2.21 2.97 18.86
C LEU A 6 3.31 1.93 18.58
N GLU A 7 4.02 1.48 19.60
CA GLU A 7 5.04 0.42 19.45
C GLU A 7 4.42 -0.89 18.98
N TRP A 8 3.19 -1.19 19.40
CA TRP A 8 2.43 -2.34 18.91
C TRP A 8 2.14 -2.20 17.42
N LEU A 9 1.68 -1.02 16.98
CA LEU A 9 1.38 -0.73 15.57
C LEU A 9 2.65 -0.80 14.71
N ILE A 10 3.79 -0.33 15.20
CA ILE A 10 5.05 -0.30 14.44
C ILE A 10 5.62 -1.70 14.23
N ASN A 11 5.58 -2.54 15.28
CA ASN A 11 6.30 -3.80 15.29
C ASN A 11 5.46 -5.00 14.84
N ARG A 12 4.19 -4.79 14.45
CA ARG A 12 3.33 -5.84 13.92
C ARG A 12 2.86 -5.52 12.51
N PRO A 13 2.93 -6.49 11.59
CA PRO A 13 2.30 -6.33 10.30
C PRO A 13 0.78 -6.32 10.49
N LEU A 14 0.11 -5.27 10.00
CA LEU A 14 -1.36 -5.22 9.98
C LEU A 14 -1.97 -6.13 8.91
N TRP A 15 -1.16 -6.61 7.97
CA TRP A 15 -1.58 -7.50 6.91
C TRP A 15 -1.43 -8.97 7.32
N ILE A 16 -2.37 -9.80 6.91
CA ILE A 16 -2.34 -11.24 7.22
C ILE A 16 -1.50 -11.93 6.14
N GLY A 17 -0.46 -12.66 6.56
CA GLY A 17 0.50 -13.29 5.65
C GLY A 17 -0.10 -14.30 4.68
N GLU A 18 -1.23 -14.90 5.03
CA GLU A 18 -1.97 -15.81 4.14
C GLU A 18 -2.45 -15.12 2.85
N PHE A 19 -2.66 -13.80 2.86
CA PHE A 19 -2.97 -13.01 1.65
C PHE A 19 -1.72 -12.48 0.93
N THR A 20 -0.51 -12.80 1.42
CA THR A 20 0.77 -12.37 0.80
C THR A 20 1.40 -13.42 -0.10
N VAL A 21 0.86 -14.64 -0.13
CA VAL A 21 1.32 -15.68 -1.06
C VAL A 21 0.42 -15.65 -2.28
N ILE A 22 0.65 -14.70 -3.19
CA ILE A 22 0.04 -14.76 -4.52
C ILE A 22 0.94 -15.65 -5.39
N PRO A 23 0.37 -16.67 -6.09
CA PRO A 23 1.11 -17.48 -7.05
C PRO A 23 1.90 -16.60 -8.03
N ARG A 24 3.10 -17.03 -8.41
CA ARG A 24 4.05 -16.20 -9.18
C ARG A 24 3.44 -15.69 -10.49
N GLU A 25 2.60 -16.51 -11.10
CA GLU A 25 1.85 -16.23 -12.33
C GLU A 25 0.84 -15.09 -12.13
N LEU A 26 0.15 -15.08 -10.99
CA LEU A 26 -0.79 -14.02 -10.61
C LEU A 26 -0.07 -12.75 -10.16
N ALA A 27 1.14 -12.85 -9.62
CA ALA A 27 1.95 -11.68 -9.26
C ALA A 27 2.32 -10.83 -10.49
N PHE A 28 2.67 -11.47 -11.62
CA PHE A 28 2.93 -10.73 -12.87
C PHE A 28 1.69 -10.01 -13.40
N ILE A 29 0.52 -10.66 -13.33
CA ILE A 29 -0.75 -10.04 -13.70
C ILE A 29 -1.05 -8.86 -12.78
N LEU A 30 -0.85 -9.03 -11.46
CA LEU A 30 -1.08 -7.97 -10.48
C LEU A 30 -0.16 -6.77 -10.72
N ILE A 31 1.14 -7.01 -10.99
CA ILE A 31 2.08 -5.93 -11.35
C ILE A 31 1.62 -5.21 -12.61
N GLY A 32 1.22 -5.94 -13.66
CA GLY A 32 0.70 -5.34 -14.90
C GLY A 32 -0.54 -4.48 -14.67
N VAL A 33 -1.49 -4.95 -13.85
CA VAL A 33 -2.69 -4.21 -13.46
C VAL A 33 -2.33 -2.96 -12.67
N VAL A 34 -1.43 -3.07 -11.69
CA VAL A 34 -0.99 -1.93 -10.88
C VAL A 34 -0.28 -0.90 -11.75
N LEU A 35 0.63 -1.31 -12.65
CA LEU A 35 1.30 -0.39 -13.58
C LEU A 35 0.30 0.33 -14.49
N TYR A 36 -0.67 -0.40 -15.05
CA TYR A 36 -1.72 0.21 -15.86
C TYR A 36 -2.55 1.23 -15.07
N VAL A 37 -2.95 0.88 -13.84
CA VAL A 37 -3.65 1.77 -12.93
C VAL A 37 -2.80 2.99 -12.60
N CYS A 38 -1.52 2.83 -12.27
CA CYS A 38 -0.59 3.92 -12.01
C CYS A 38 -0.44 4.87 -13.20
N VAL A 39 -0.34 4.36 -14.43
CA VAL A 39 -0.29 5.21 -15.64
C VAL A 39 -1.58 6.01 -15.77
N GLN A 40 -2.74 5.36 -15.67
CA GLN A 40 -4.04 6.03 -15.74
C GLN A 40 -4.22 7.10 -14.65
N GLU A 41 -3.71 6.83 -13.45
CA GLU A 41 -3.78 7.73 -12.30
C GLU A 41 -2.81 8.90 -12.42
N SER A 42 -1.61 8.67 -12.96
CA SER A 42 -0.61 9.71 -13.23
C SER A 42 -1.11 10.73 -14.24
N MET A 43 -1.86 10.28 -15.27
CA MET A 43 -2.45 11.17 -16.27
C MET A 43 -3.57 12.04 -15.70
N LYS A 44 -4.16 11.65 -14.57
CA LYS A 44 -5.27 12.35 -13.92
C LYS A 44 -4.84 13.06 -12.63
N HIS A 45 -3.56 12.94 -12.25
CA HIS A 45 -3.01 13.39 -10.97
C HIS A 45 -3.83 12.95 -9.74
N ARG A 46 -4.48 11.78 -9.84
CA ARG A 46 -5.42 11.25 -8.84
C ARG A 46 -5.34 9.75 -8.79
N VAL A 47 -5.24 9.17 -7.59
CA VAL A 47 -5.30 7.72 -7.37
C VAL A 47 -6.74 7.32 -7.08
N GLY A 48 -7.28 6.33 -7.78
CA GLY A 48 -8.62 5.80 -7.52
C GLY A 48 -8.67 4.96 -6.24
N ARG A 49 -9.87 4.77 -5.67
CA ARG A 49 -10.06 3.93 -4.47
C ARG A 49 -9.55 2.50 -4.64
N ILE A 50 -9.81 1.91 -5.80
CA ILE A 50 -9.31 0.56 -6.11
C ILE A 50 -7.77 0.58 -6.24
N GLY A 51 -7.19 1.60 -6.89
CA GLY A 51 -5.74 1.75 -7.02
C GLY A 51 -5.04 1.88 -5.67
N MET A 52 -5.61 2.65 -4.74
CA MET A 52 -5.12 2.72 -3.36
C MET A 52 -5.11 1.36 -2.69
N PHE A 53 -6.21 0.60 -2.75
CA PHE A 53 -6.25 -0.73 -2.15
C PHE A 53 -5.25 -1.69 -2.80
N LEU A 54 -5.16 -1.72 -4.13
CA LEU A 54 -4.22 -2.59 -4.85
C LEU A 54 -2.75 -2.22 -4.58
N ASN A 55 -2.43 -0.93 -4.42
CA ASN A 55 -1.10 -0.49 -4.01
C ASN A 55 -0.75 -1.01 -2.61
N ALA A 56 -1.71 -1.00 -1.67
CA ALA A 56 -1.51 -1.60 -0.34
C ALA A 56 -1.20 -3.09 -0.43
N VAL A 57 -2.00 -3.83 -1.19
CA VAL A 57 -1.79 -5.26 -1.42
C VAL A 57 -0.41 -5.52 -2.02
N LEU A 58 -0.01 -4.76 -3.04
CA LEU A 58 1.28 -4.93 -3.71
C LEU A 58 2.46 -4.63 -2.78
N MET A 59 2.37 -3.56 -1.99
CA MET A 59 3.42 -3.24 -1.01
C MET A 59 3.63 -4.37 -0.01
N TRP A 60 2.55 -5.00 0.46
CA TRP A 60 2.65 -6.18 1.32
C TRP A 60 3.18 -7.41 0.62
N GLN A 61 2.79 -7.66 -0.64
CA GLN A 61 3.38 -8.74 -1.44
C GLN A 61 4.90 -8.65 -1.52
N ILE A 62 5.44 -7.43 -1.67
CA ILE A 62 6.88 -7.19 -1.81
C ILE A 62 7.60 -7.24 -0.46
N MET A 63 7.01 -6.64 0.58
CA MET A 63 7.73 -6.32 1.82
C MET A 63 7.37 -7.20 3.03
N TYR A 64 6.33 -8.04 2.95
CA TYR A 64 5.88 -8.82 4.11
C TYR A 64 6.94 -9.77 4.68
N ALA A 65 7.65 -10.49 3.81
CA ALA A 65 8.66 -11.48 4.22
C ALA A 65 9.83 -10.84 4.99
N GLU A 66 10.12 -9.58 4.74
CA GLU A 66 11.25 -8.85 5.32
C GLU A 66 10.80 -7.78 6.32
N PHE A 67 9.52 -7.76 6.69
CA PHE A 67 8.94 -6.73 7.56
C PHE A 67 9.76 -6.50 8.84
N GLY A 68 10.28 -7.56 9.45
CA GLY A 68 11.11 -7.47 10.66
C GLY A 68 12.45 -6.75 10.47
N GLY A 69 12.99 -6.73 9.25
CA GLY A 69 14.24 -6.05 8.90
C GLY A 69 14.06 -4.66 8.29
N LEU A 70 12.82 -4.22 8.06
CA LEU A 70 12.54 -2.90 7.49
C LEU A 70 12.83 -1.79 8.51
N ALA A 71 13.32 -0.66 8.01
CA ALA A 71 13.43 0.56 8.79
C ALA A 71 12.06 0.97 9.37
N GLU A 72 12.07 1.56 10.56
CA GLU A 72 10.85 1.86 11.31
C GLU A 72 9.84 2.69 10.51
N TRP A 73 10.32 3.73 9.81
CA TRP A 73 9.49 4.60 8.98
C TRP A 73 8.82 3.84 7.83
N VAL A 74 9.45 2.79 7.28
CA VAL A 74 8.88 1.93 6.23
C VAL A 74 7.77 1.06 6.80
N ARG A 75 7.96 0.52 8.01
CA ARG A 75 6.92 -0.27 8.70
C ARG A 75 5.68 0.57 9.01
N VAL A 76 5.90 1.79 9.51
CA VAL A 76 4.83 2.77 9.73
C VAL A 76 4.12 3.09 8.41
N TYR A 77 4.88 3.33 7.35
CA TYR A 77 4.32 3.63 6.02
C TYR A 77 3.46 2.48 5.48
N LEU A 78 3.93 1.23 5.57
CA LEU A 78 3.17 0.03 5.19
C LEU A 78 1.85 -0.08 5.95
N ASN A 79 1.91 0.07 7.27
CA ASN A 79 0.73 -0.04 8.12
C ASN A 79 -0.28 1.11 7.88
N ALA A 80 0.20 2.34 7.72
CA ALA A 80 -0.65 3.47 7.34
C ALA A 80 -1.29 3.24 5.97
N GLY A 81 -0.52 2.71 5.02
CA GLY A 81 -0.99 2.31 3.70
C GLY A 81 -2.11 1.29 3.74
N THR A 82 -2.01 0.27 4.59
CA THR A 82 -3.09 -0.71 4.82
C THR A 82 -4.37 -0.04 5.27
N ILE A 83 -4.29 0.84 6.27
CA ILE A 83 -5.45 1.52 6.84
C ILE A 83 -6.13 2.36 5.74
N LEU A 84 -5.35 3.13 4.99
CA LEU A 84 -5.87 3.96 3.89
C LEU A 84 -6.45 3.12 2.76
N GLY A 85 -5.78 2.02 2.39
CA GLY A 85 -6.25 1.07 1.39
C GLY A 85 -7.60 0.45 1.78
N LEU A 86 -7.70 -0.08 3.01
CA LEU A 86 -8.95 -0.67 3.53
C LEU A 86 -10.06 0.37 3.66
N TRP A 87 -9.73 1.58 4.09
CA TRP A 87 -10.70 2.67 4.17
C TRP A 87 -11.22 3.05 2.78
N SER A 88 -10.33 3.15 1.80
CA SER A 88 -10.67 3.51 0.42
C SER A 88 -11.59 2.49 -0.26
N ILE A 89 -11.31 1.19 -0.09
CA ILE A 89 -12.15 0.12 -0.66
C ILE A 89 -13.49 0.02 0.07
N SER A 90 -13.53 0.25 1.39
CA SER A 90 -14.79 0.30 2.15
C SER A 90 -15.71 1.38 1.58
N TYR A 91 -15.19 2.59 1.36
CA TYR A 91 -15.98 3.69 0.76
C TYR A 91 -16.40 3.39 -0.67
N TYR A 92 -15.59 2.65 -1.44
CA TYR A 92 -15.97 2.15 -2.75
C TYR A 92 -17.19 1.22 -2.68
N LEU A 93 -17.15 0.22 -1.79
CA LEU A 93 -18.23 -0.75 -1.60
C LEU A 93 -19.54 -0.11 -1.12
N TYR A 94 -19.45 0.83 -0.18
CA TYR A 94 -20.62 1.58 0.30
C TYR A 94 -21.08 2.70 -0.64
N LYS A 95 -20.44 2.88 -1.80
CA LYS A 95 -20.74 3.94 -2.79
C LYS A 95 -20.69 5.36 -2.20
N ILE A 96 -19.99 5.56 -1.10
CA ILE A 96 -19.83 6.87 -0.45
C ILE A 96 -18.81 7.68 -1.25
N ARG A 97 -19.12 8.94 -1.56
CA ARG A 97 -18.20 9.84 -2.25
C ARG A 97 -17.24 10.46 -1.26
N LEU A 98 -15.93 10.26 -1.47
CA LEU A 98 -14.88 11.04 -0.82
C LEU A 98 -14.70 12.38 -1.55
N LYS A 99 -14.20 13.39 -0.83
CA LYS A 99 -13.86 14.70 -1.42
C LYS A 99 -12.75 14.53 -2.46
N THR A 100 -12.75 15.38 -3.49
CA THR A 100 -11.77 15.34 -4.58
C THR A 100 -10.33 15.44 -4.07
N ASP A 101 -10.09 16.31 -3.10
CA ASP A 101 -8.77 16.56 -2.50
C ASP A 101 -8.15 15.29 -1.90
N PHE A 102 -8.98 14.36 -1.40
CA PHE A 102 -8.50 13.08 -0.87
C PHE A 102 -7.74 12.28 -1.94
N TYR A 103 -8.24 12.25 -3.18
CA TYR A 103 -7.63 11.48 -4.27
C TYR A 103 -6.29 12.08 -4.74
N GLU A 104 -6.12 13.39 -4.59
CA GLU A 104 -4.89 14.11 -4.94
C GLU A 104 -3.83 13.94 -3.85
N VAL A 105 -4.22 14.08 -2.57
CA VAL A 105 -3.35 13.80 -1.43
C VAL A 105 -2.86 12.36 -1.47
N MET A 106 -3.74 11.39 -1.72
CA MET A 106 -3.35 9.98 -1.82
C MET A 106 -2.45 9.72 -3.04
N PHE A 107 -2.61 10.45 -4.14
CA PHE A 107 -1.72 10.31 -5.30
C PHE A 107 -0.28 10.70 -4.94
N VAL A 108 -0.10 11.81 -4.21
CA VAL A 108 1.22 12.28 -3.78
C VAL A 108 1.81 11.36 -2.70
N PHE A 109 1.11 11.18 -1.60
CA PHE A 109 1.68 10.52 -0.41
C PHE A 109 1.69 9.00 -0.51
N TYR A 110 0.78 8.43 -1.29
CA TYR A 110 0.56 7.00 -1.28
C TYR A 110 0.93 6.32 -2.59
N ALA A 111 0.52 6.85 -3.75
CA ALA A 111 0.86 6.24 -5.03
C ALA A 111 2.30 6.57 -5.48
N SER A 112 2.75 7.81 -5.31
CA SER A 112 4.10 8.23 -5.74
C SER A 112 5.18 7.77 -4.76
N THR A 113 4.93 7.93 -3.46
CA THR A 113 5.88 7.53 -2.42
C THR A 113 6.07 6.02 -2.36
N SER A 114 5.05 5.20 -2.62
CA SER A 114 5.18 3.74 -2.56
C SER A 114 6.15 3.22 -3.63
N ILE A 115 6.12 3.81 -4.83
CA ILE A 115 7.08 3.50 -5.90
C ILE A 115 8.51 3.85 -5.44
N ALA A 116 8.71 5.04 -4.86
CA ALA A 116 10.02 5.44 -4.34
C ALA A 116 10.52 4.49 -3.25
N VAL A 117 9.64 4.07 -2.33
CA VAL A 117 9.97 3.11 -1.26
C VAL A 117 10.39 1.75 -1.82
N VAL A 118 9.66 1.23 -2.83
CA VAL A 118 10.02 -0.04 -3.50
C VAL A 118 11.37 0.08 -4.22
N LEU A 119 11.61 1.17 -4.93
CA LEU A 119 12.88 1.39 -5.63
C LEU A 119 14.05 1.48 -4.65
N VAL A 120 13.96 2.34 -3.63
CA VAL A 120 14.98 2.47 -2.59
C VAL A 120 15.26 1.10 -1.97
N TYR A 121 14.22 0.38 -1.55
CA TYR A 121 14.38 -0.95 -0.99
C TYR A 121 15.08 -1.93 -1.94
N SER A 122 14.75 -1.92 -3.23
CA SER A 122 15.34 -2.81 -4.23
C SER A 122 16.81 -2.49 -4.52
N PHE A 123 17.25 -1.24 -4.33
CA PHE A 123 18.65 -0.82 -4.54
C PHE A 123 19.55 -1.03 -3.32
N PHE A 124 18.99 -1.03 -2.11
CA PHE A 124 19.75 -1.21 -0.85
C PHE A 124 19.73 -2.64 -0.31
N LYS A 125 19.18 -3.58 -1.08
CA LYS A 125 19.18 -5.01 -0.81
C LYS A 125 20.21 -5.73 -1.68
#